data_AF-A0A3C1M4R9-F1
#
_entry.id   AF-A0A3C1M4R9-F1
#
_cell.length_a   1.000
_cell.length_b   1.000
_cell.length_c   1.000
_cell.angle_alpha   90.00
_cell.angle_beta   90.00
_cell.angle_gamma   90.00
#
_symmetry.space_group_name_H-M   'P 1'
#
loop_
_entity.id
_entity.type
_entity.pdbx_description
1 polymer ?
#
loop_
_entity_poly.entity_id
_entity_poly.type
_entity_poly.pdbx_seq_one_letter_code
_entity_poly.pdbx_strand_id
1 'polypeptide(L)' 'GKTTTSSLIGFLLLQAGLDPAIVVGGEVNAWQGNARLGNGPLVAEADES' A
#
# COMPACT_ATOMS: atom_id res chain seq x y z
N GLY A 1 11.42 7.35 1.68
CA GLY A 1 10.37 7.84 2.60
C GLY A 1 9.03 7.31 2.18
N LYS A 2 8.47 7.87 1.09
CA LYS A 2 7.17 7.51 0.51
C LYS A 2 6.91 6.01 0.45
N THR A 3 7.72 5.26 -0.30
CA THR A 3 7.56 3.81 -0.44
C THR A 3 7.56 3.06 0.88
N THR A 4 8.57 3.28 1.73
CA THR A 4 8.65 2.59 3.02
C THR A 4 7.43 2.88 3.90
N THR A 5 7.00 4.15 3.97
CA THR A 5 5.88 4.57 4.79
C THR A 5 4.55 4.08 4.23
N SER A 6 4.29 4.25 2.93
CA SER A 6 3.07 3.77 2.27
C SER A 6 2.96 2.25 2.34
N SER A 7 4.07 1.51 2.17
CA SER A 7 4.08 0.05 2.34
C SER A 7 3.78 -0.37 3.78
N LEU A 8 4.30 0.34 4.78
CA LEU A 8 4.00 0.07 6.19
C LEU A 8 2.53 0.32 6.52
N ILE A 9 1.97 1.45 6.04
CA ILE A 9 0.55 1.78 6.23
C ILE A 9 -0.34 0.73 5.56
N GLY A 10 -0.06 0.38 4.30
CA GLY A 10 -0.79 -0.65 3.57
C GLY A 10 -0.77 -2.00 4.28
N PHE A 11 0.40 -2.41 4.80
CA PHE A 11 0.53 -3.63 5.60
C PHE A 11 -0.31 -3.59 6.88
N LEU A 12 -0.31 -2.49 7.63
CA LEU A 12 -1.11 -2.37 8.85
C LEU A 12 -2.62 -2.41 8.56
N LEU A 13 -3.08 -1.76 7.49
CA LEU A 13 -4.49 -1.81 7.09
C LEU A 13 -4.91 -3.22 6.66
N LEU A 14 -4.02 -3.98 6.00
CA LEU A 14 -4.24 -5.40 5.71
C LEU A 14 -4.36 -6.23 6.98
N GLN A 15 -3.45 -6.05 7.94
CA GLN A 15 -3.51 -6.76 9.23
C GLN A 15 -4.75 -6.38 10.05
N ALA A 16 -5.28 -5.17 9.88
CA ALA A 16 -6.52 -4.72 10.49
C ALA A 16 -7.80 -5.23 9.78
N GLY A 17 -7.68 -5.97 8.67
CA GLY A 17 -8.82 -6.49 7.92
C GLY A 17 -9.61 -5.43 7.15
N LEU A 18 -9.02 -4.26 6.87
CA LEU A 18 -9.70 -3.12 6.25
C LEU A 18 -9.71 -3.15 4.72
N ASP A 19 -9.20 -4.22 4.10
CA ASP A 19 -9.16 -4.43 2.65
C ASP A 19 -8.67 -3.22 1.81
N PRO A 20 -7.48 -2.65 2.09
CA PRO A 20 -7.01 -1.43 1.41
C PRO A 20 -6.68 -1.66 -0.07
N ALA A 21 -7.00 -0.69 -0.93
CA ALA A 21 -6.36 -0.57 -2.24
C ALA A 21 -4.98 0.06 -2.06
N ILE A 22 -3.93 -0.51 -2.67
CA ILE A 22 -2.54 -0.09 -2.44
C ILE A 22 -1.84 0.13 -3.78
N VAL A 23 -1.11 1.24 -3.92
CA VAL A 23 -0.18 1.52 -5.03
C VAL A 23 1.10 2.14 -4.49
N VAL A 24 2.23 1.47 -4.69
CA VAL A 24 3.56 1.90 -4.24
C VAL A 24 4.59 1.73 -5.37
N GLY A 25 5.74 2.37 -5.24
CA GLY A 25 6.82 2.39 -6.23
C GLY A 25 7.78 1.18 -6.17
N GLY A 26 7.51 0.18 -5.32
CA GLY A 26 8.35 -1.01 -5.17
C GLY A 26 7.54 -2.26 -4.85
N GLU A 27 8.12 -3.43 -5.09
CA GLU A 27 7.49 -4.71 -4.77
C GLU A 27 7.43 -4.95 -3.27
N VAL A 28 6.28 -5.45 -2.80
CA VAL A 28 6.09 -5.82 -1.40
C VAL A 28 5.59 -7.26 -1.30
N ASN A 29 6.34 -8.07 -0.55
CA ASN A 29 6.10 -9.51 -0.41
C ASN A 29 4.71 -9.83 0.18
N ALA A 30 4.17 -8.97 1.05
CA ALA A 30 2.90 -9.22 1.73
C ALA A 30 1.69 -9.31 0.78
N TRP A 31 1.75 -8.67 -0.39
CA TRP A 31 0.71 -8.75 -1.44
C TRP A 31 1.27 -9.06 -2.83
N GLN A 32 2.53 -9.47 -2.91
CA GLN A 32 3.21 -9.96 -4.12
C GLN A 32 3.17 -8.99 -5.30
N GLY A 33 3.52 -7.73 -5.07
CA GLY A 33 3.64 -6.75 -6.15
C GLY A 33 3.76 -5.32 -5.64
N ASN A 34 3.69 -4.38 -6.58
CA ASN A 34 3.69 -2.95 -6.30
C ASN A 34 2.27 -2.37 -6.14
N ALA A 35 1.24 -3.18 -6.44
CA ALA A 35 -0.15 -2.79 -6.32
C ALA A 35 -1.02 -3.94 -5.82
N ARG A 36 -2.10 -3.59 -5.12
CA ARG A 36 -3.13 -4.52 -4.65
C ARG A 36 -4.50 -3.86 -4.81
N LEU A 37 -5.47 -4.57 -5.38
CA LEU A 37 -6.87 -4.15 -5.39
C LEU A 37 -7.54 -4.43 -4.04
N GLY A 38 -8.41 -3.53 -3.61
CA GLY A 38 -9.21 -3.64 -2.39
C GLY A 38 -10.38 -2.66 -2.43
N ASN A 39 -11.39 -2.89 -1.59
CA ASN A 39 -12.60 -2.06 -1.53
C ASN A 39 -12.59 -1.05 -0.37
N GLY A 40 -11.53 -1.04 0.43
CA GLY A 40 -11.35 -0.17 1.58
C GLY A 40 -10.55 1.09 1.27
N PRO A 41 -9.83 1.65 2.26
CA PRO A 41 -9.05 2.86 2.09
C PRO A 41 -7.97 2.73 1.00
N LEU A 42 -7.74 3.82 0.26
CA LEU A 42 -6.66 3.92 -0.71
C LEU A 42 -5.36 4.36 -0.02
N VAL A 43 -4.28 3.61 -0.24
CA VAL A 43 -2.91 4.00 0.09
C VAL A 43 -2.13 4.15 -1.20
N ALA A 44 -1.64 5.35 -1.47
CA ALA A 44 -0.82 5.64 -2.64
C ALA A 44 0.40 6.47 -2.23
N GLU A 45 1.51 6.30 -2.95
CA GLU A 45 2.59 7.29 -2.91
C GLU A 45 2.15 8.56 -3.63
N ALA A 46 2.40 9.72 -3.02
CA ALA A 46 2.23 11.01 -3.67
C ALA A 46 3.60 11.51 -4.14
N ASP A 47 3.74 11.83 -5.42
CA ASP A 47 4.94 12.44 -5.97
C ASP A 47 4.75 13.94 -6.18
N GLU A 48 5.83 14.71 -6.01
CA GLU A 48 5.83 16.18 -6.02
C GLU A 48 6.44 16.77 -7.30
N SER A 49 6.57 15.96 -8.35
CA SER A 49 7.14 16.32 -9.64
C SER A 49 6.28 17.27 -10.47
#